data_AF-A0A926KNB3-F1
#
_entry.id   AF-A0A926KNB3-F1
#
_cell.length_a   1.000
_cell.length_b   1.000
_cell.length_c   1.000
_cell.angle_alpha   90.00
_cell.angle_beta   90.00
_cell.angle_gamma   90.00
#
_symmetry.space_group_name_H-M   'P 1'
#
loop_
_entity.id
_entity.type
_entity.pdbx_description
1 polymer ?
#
loop_
_entity_poly.entity_id
_entity_poly.type
_entity_poly.pdbx_seq_one_letter_code
_entity_poly.pdbx_strand_id
1 'polypeptide(L)'
;MLVQNQPEQLMHFAGPKDSNTGILMVNGMPMLIASLPIVTNAFEGPIEGTIIAGRYLDDDETERINKITHLNAQFRKYTGNLGIQMASVSRTIEQSSIWVENLSMNHVSVQSVVHDMFGEPVLWVKAEKTRDVYLKGRQTMFVMAAMLLVLILLVNAAIMSFINKHVVYRLQKLVHDMKAISSEQNLSLRVKVTGMDEVAELEKEFNKMMVSLEASQDKVRSKLTWIR
;
A
#
# COMPACT_ATOMS: atom_id res chain seq x y z
N MET A 1 -19.16 40.41 26.56
CA MET A 1 -19.10 39.79 27.90
C MET A 1 -18.43 38.42 27.83
N LEU A 2 -17.18 38.31 27.34
CA LEU A 2 -16.40 37.05 27.38
C LEU A 2 -14.89 37.22 27.66
N VAL A 3 -14.34 38.45 27.70
CA VAL A 3 -12.98 38.70 28.23
C VAL A 3 -13.03 38.84 29.77
N GLN A 4 -13.98 38.19 30.43
CA GLN A 4 -14.22 38.39 31.87
C GLN A 4 -13.48 37.39 32.75
N ASN A 5 -12.89 36.35 32.17
CA ASN A 5 -12.16 35.34 32.91
C ASN A 5 -10.66 35.47 32.62
N GLN A 6 -9.99 36.23 33.48
CA GLN A 6 -8.55 36.13 33.80
C GLN A 6 -7.53 36.54 32.71
N PRO A 7 -7.52 37.81 32.25
CA PRO A 7 -6.46 38.34 31.38
C PRO A 7 -5.06 38.25 32.00
N GLU A 8 -4.96 38.15 33.34
CA GLU A 8 -3.71 37.98 34.07
C GLU A 8 -2.99 36.67 33.75
N GLN A 9 -3.73 35.60 33.43
CA GLN A 9 -3.12 34.30 33.10
C GLN A 9 -2.33 34.35 31.79
N LEU A 10 -2.70 35.22 30.84
CA LEU A 10 -1.92 35.44 29.62
C LEU A 10 -0.55 36.06 29.92
N MET A 11 -0.41 36.75 31.04
CA MET A 11 0.79 37.49 31.43
C MET A 11 1.65 36.72 32.46
N HIS A 12 1.20 35.55 32.89
CA HIS A 12 1.96 34.71 33.82
C HIS A 12 2.81 33.70 33.05
N PHE A 13 4.11 33.69 33.33
CA PHE A 13 5.09 32.81 32.69
C PHE A 13 5.94 32.12 33.76
N ALA A 14 6.18 30.83 33.61
CA ALA A 14 7.08 30.06 34.47
C ALA A 14 8.57 30.41 34.24
N GLY A 15 8.90 31.04 33.10
CA GLY A 15 10.25 31.52 32.82
C GLY A 15 10.40 32.20 31.44
N PRO A 16 11.61 32.66 31.10
CA PRO A 16 11.89 33.43 29.87
C PRO A 16 11.59 32.74 28.53
N LYS A 17 11.46 31.41 28.53
CA LYS A 17 11.16 30.59 27.34
C LYS A 17 9.72 30.08 27.31
N ASP A 18 8.92 30.44 28.30
CA ASP A 18 7.53 30.04 28.40
C ASP A 18 6.68 30.82 27.40
N SER A 19 5.52 30.27 27.03
CA SER A 19 4.58 30.93 26.13
C SER A 19 3.17 30.41 26.37
N ASN A 20 2.19 31.31 26.36
CA ASN A 20 0.78 30.95 26.44
C ASN A 20 0.17 31.08 25.05
N THR A 21 -0.16 29.95 24.42
CA THR A 21 -0.77 29.93 23.08
C THR A 21 -2.08 29.16 23.10
N GLY A 22 -3.07 29.62 22.34
CA GLY A 22 -4.34 28.92 22.25
C GLY A 22 -5.39 29.69 21.47
N ILE A 23 -6.65 29.31 21.67
CA ILE A 23 -7.82 30.01 21.13
C ILE A 23 -8.52 30.70 22.30
N LEU A 24 -9.02 31.91 22.08
CA LEU A 24 -9.84 32.65 23.03
C LEU A 24 -11.03 33.30 22.32
N MET A 25 -12.16 33.43 23.01
CA MET A 25 -13.30 34.21 22.52
C MET A 25 -13.15 35.68 22.88
N VAL A 26 -12.79 36.52 21.91
CA VAL A 26 -12.67 37.98 22.08
C VAL A 26 -13.85 38.65 21.38
N ASN A 27 -14.66 39.41 22.12
CA ASN A 27 -15.86 40.08 21.60
C ASN A 27 -16.86 39.15 20.89
N GLY A 28 -16.89 37.87 21.30
CA GLY A 28 -17.77 36.87 20.70
C GLY A 28 -17.24 36.22 19.42
N MET A 29 -16.02 36.56 18.99
CA MET A 29 -15.33 35.91 17.87
C MET A 29 -14.12 35.11 18.35
N PRO A 30 -13.85 33.92 17.77
CA PRO A 30 -12.66 33.15 18.09
C PRO A 30 -11.40 33.88 17.59
N MET A 31 -10.37 33.93 18.43
CA MET A 31 -9.07 34.52 18.14
C MET A 31 -7.97 33.53 18.50
N LEU A 32 -7.05 33.30 17.57
CA LEU A 32 -5.78 32.64 17.82
C LEU A 32 -4.91 33.63 18.60
N ILE A 33 -4.43 33.25 19.78
CA ILE A 33 -3.62 34.11 20.65
C ILE A 33 -2.28 33.44 20.93
N ALA A 34 -1.22 34.24 20.90
CA ALA A 34 0.09 33.91 21.43
C ALA A 34 0.55 35.03 22.37
N SER A 35 0.96 34.66 23.57
CA SER A 35 1.52 35.55 24.58
C SER A 35 2.93 35.09 24.93
N LEU A 36 3.91 35.98 24.81
CA LEU A 36 5.32 35.70 25.08
C LEU A 36 5.92 36.73 26.05
N PRO A 37 6.86 36.32 26.92
CA PRO A 37 7.57 37.24 27.80
C PRO A 37 8.56 38.10 27.00
N ILE A 38 8.67 39.37 27.36
CA ILE A 38 9.71 40.29 26.87
C ILE A 38 10.94 40.10 27.76
N VAL A 39 11.97 39.50 27.20
CA VAL A 39 13.26 39.22 27.84
C VAL A 39 14.41 39.63 26.92
N THR A 40 15.64 39.58 27.43
CA THR A 40 16.83 39.83 26.61
C THR A 40 16.96 38.80 25.48
N ASN A 41 17.75 39.12 24.45
CA ASN A 41 18.01 38.20 23.32
C ASN A 41 18.66 36.87 23.75
N ALA A 42 19.25 36.81 24.95
CA ALA A 42 19.80 35.59 25.53
C ALA A 42 18.72 34.69 26.17
N PHE A 43 17.45 35.14 26.24
CA PHE A 43 16.38 34.51 27.03
C PHE A 43 16.76 34.37 28.51
N GLU A 44 17.47 35.37 29.03
CA GLU A 44 17.96 35.44 30.40
C GLU A 44 17.50 36.75 31.08
N GLY A 45 17.47 36.73 32.40
CA GLY A 45 17.08 37.88 33.22
C GLY A 45 15.58 37.89 33.58
N PRO A 46 15.14 38.92 34.32
CA PRO A 46 13.74 39.09 34.68
C PRO A 46 12.86 39.34 33.45
N ILE A 47 11.59 38.98 33.57
CA ILE A 47 10.58 39.28 32.55
C ILE A 47 10.19 40.74 32.72
N GLU A 48 10.51 41.57 31.71
CA GLU A 48 10.30 43.03 31.74
C GLU A 48 8.95 43.43 31.13
N GLY A 49 8.19 42.47 30.59
CA GLY A 49 6.87 42.70 30.05
C GLY A 49 6.34 41.52 29.26
N THR A 50 5.23 41.74 28.55
CA THR A 50 4.52 40.71 27.79
C THR A 50 4.14 41.25 26.43
N ILE A 51 4.42 40.48 25.37
CA ILE A 51 3.90 40.74 24.03
C ILE A 51 2.76 39.77 23.75
N ILE A 52 1.60 40.32 23.38
CA ILE A 52 0.42 39.52 23.01
C ILE A 52 0.11 39.80 21.55
N ALA A 53 0.14 38.75 20.75
CA ALA A 53 -0.30 38.78 19.36
C ALA A 53 -1.58 37.96 19.23
N GLY A 54 -2.56 38.52 18.52
CA GLY A 54 -3.83 37.87 18.25
C GLY A 54 -4.16 37.94 16.77
N ARG A 55 -4.82 36.90 16.27
CA ARG A 55 -5.42 36.89 14.93
C ARG A 55 -6.83 36.32 15.01
N TYR A 56 -7.81 37.05 14.50
CA TYR A 56 -9.17 36.54 14.42
C TYR A 56 -9.24 35.33 13.49
N LEU A 57 -10.01 34.32 13.91
CA LEU A 57 -10.36 33.19 13.06
C LEU A 57 -11.68 33.55 12.36
N ASP A 58 -11.56 34.43 11.37
CA ASP A 58 -12.63 34.90 10.50
C ASP A 58 -12.69 34.08 9.20
N ASP A 59 -13.54 34.50 8.25
CA ASP A 59 -13.72 33.82 6.98
C ASP A 59 -12.43 33.86 6.13
N ASP A 60 -11.68 34.96 6.16
CA ASP A 60 -10.42 35.13 5.43
C ASP A 60 -9.34 34.17 5.96
N GLU A 61 -9.20 34.09 7.29
CA GLU A 61 -8.26 33.17 7.93
C GLU A 61 -8.70 31.71 7.75
N THR A 62 -10.00 31.44 7.75
CA THR A 62 -10.56 30.12 7.41
C THR A 62 -10.21 29.71 5.99
N GLU A 63 -10.37 30.62 5.02
CA GLU A 63 -10.00 30.36 3.62
C GLU A 63 -8.49 30.12 3.49
N ARG A 64 -7.67 30.89 4.22
CA ARG A 64 -6.21 30.69 4.26
C ARG A 64 -5.84 29.31 4.79
N ILE A 65 -6.47 28.85 5.88
CA ILE A 65 -6.25 27.51 6.44
C ILE A 65 -6.67 26.44 5.43
N ASN A 66 -7.82 26.60 4.78
CA ASN A 66 -8.32 25.67 3.77
C ASN A 66 -7.38 25.56 2.57
N LYS A 67 -6.80 26.68 2.12
CA LYS A 67 -5.80 26.73 1.04
C LYS A 67 -4.51 25.99 1.41
N ILE A 68 -3.99 26.20 2.61
CA ILE A 68 -2.72 25.60 3.06
C ILE A 68 -2.87 24.10 3.35
N THR A 69 -3.98 23.72 3.97
CA THR A 69 -4.20 22.32 4.40
C THR A 69 -4.86 21.45 3.33
N HIS A 70 -5.40 22.08 2.27
CA HIS A 70 -6.25 21.43 1.27
C HIS A 70 -7.43 20.67 1.90
N LEU A 71 -7.99 21.24 2.97
CA LEU A 71 -9.18 20.76 3.65
C LEU A 71 -10.33 21.72 3.39
N ASN A 72 -11.56 21.21 3.41
CA ASN A 72 -12.74 22.04 3.55
C ASN A 72 -13.09 22.11 5.04
N ALA A 73 -12.38 22.95 5.79
CA ALA A 73 -12.61 23.17 7.20
C ALA A 73 -13.64 24.30 7.42
N GLN A 74 -14.54 24.06 8.38
CA GLN A 74 -15.52 25.00 8.87
C GLN A 74 -15.31 25.17 10.38
N PHE A 75 -15.23 26.42 10.80
CA PHE A 75 -15.10 26.80 12.20
C PHE A 75 -16.40 27.50 12.62
N ARG A 76 -17.05 27.00 13.67
CA ARG A 76 -18.27 27.62 14.22
C ARG A 76 -18.18 27.70 15.72
N LYS A 77 -18.75 28.75 16.32
CA LYS A 77 -18.85 28.87 17.77
C LYS A 77 -19.59 27.67 18.36
N TYR A 78 -19.04 27.07 19.41
CA TYR A 78 -19.71 26.01 20.14
C TYR A 78 -20.89 26.57 20.95
N THR A 79 -22.09 26.04 20.74
CA THR A 79 -23.33 26.47 21.41
C THR A 79 -23.96 25.37 22.27
N GLY A 80 -23.29 24.23 22.46
CA GLY A 80 -23.80 23.08 23.23
C GLY A 80 -24.92 22.29 22.57
N ASN A 81 -25.63 22.87 21.59
CA ASN A 81 -26.73 22.24 20.85
C ASN A 81 -26.36 22.09 19.37
N LEU A 82 -25.33 21.28 19.10
CA LEU A 82 -25.04 20.83 17.73
C LEU A 82 -26.00 19.66 17.45
N GLY A 83 -27.18 20.00 16.92
CA GLY A 83 -28.35 19.12 16.86
C GLY A 83 -28.05 17.65 16.49
N ILE A 84 -28.47 16.74 17.37
CA ILE A 84 -28.92 15.34 17.19
C ILE A 84 -28.05 14.36 16.37
N GLN A 85 -26.95 14.77 15.72
CA GLN A 85 -25.99 13.85 15.09
C GLN A 85 -24.84 13.44 16.04
N MET A 86 -24.92 13.85 17.32
CA MET A 86 -24.01 13.44 18.41
C MET A 86 -24.46 12.15 19.10
N ALA A 87 -25.57 11.52 18.68
CA ALA A 87 -26.28 10.51 19.46
C ALA A 87 -25.74 9.07 19.36
N SER A 88 -24.79 8.74 18.47
CA SER A 88 -24.40 7.34 18.24
C SER A 88 -23.01 6.93 18.76
N VAL A 89 -22.19 7.84 19.28
CA VAL A 89 -20.89 7.48 19.89
C VAL A 89 -20.69 8.24 21.20
N SER A 90 -21.63 8.01 22.11
CA SER A 90 -21.52 8.41 23.51
C SER A 90 -20.73 7.36 24.28
N ARG A 91 -19.45 7.63 24.51
CA ARG A 91 -18.73 7.33 25.76
C ARG A 91 -17.31 7.88 25.66
N THR A 92 -16.94 8.63 26.69
CA THR A 92 -15.62 9.22 26.95
C THR A 92 -15.40 10.57 26.26
N ILE A 93 -16.07 11.59 26.82
CA ILE A 93 -15.63 12.99 26.77
C ILE A 93 -14.43 13.10 27.73
N GLU A 94 -13.29 12.55 27.32
CA GLU A 94 -12.00 12.91 27.90
C GLU A 94 -11.24 13.63 26.79
N GLN A 95 -10.76 14.82 27.12
CA GLN A 95 -9.93 15.75 26.34
C GLN A 95 -9.62 15.32 24.89
N SER A 96 -10.20 16.07 23.93
CA SER A 96 -9.98 15.97 22.47
C SER A 96 -10.60 14.75 21.76
N SER A 97 -11.90 14.53 21.96
CA SER A 97 -12.65 13.57 21.13
C SER A 97 -12.68 14.03 19.66
N ILE A 98 -11.88 13.39 18.81
CA ILE A 98 -11.93 13.53 17.36
C ILE A 98 -12.98 12.55 16.83
N TRP A 99 -14.05 13.05 16.22
CA TRP A 99 -15.11 12.24 15.65
C TRP A 99 -14.89 12.08 14.15
N VAL A 100 -14.81 10.84 13.67
CA VAL A 100 -14.61 10.55 12.24
C VAL A 100 -15.88 9.93 11.68
N GLU A 101 -16.47 10.60 10.70
CA GLU A 101 -17.65 10.15 9.97
C GLU A 101 -17.28 9.87 8.50
N ASN A 102 -17.58 8.66 8.04
CA ASN A 102 -17.45 8.31 6.64
C ASN A 102 -18.71 8.77 5.89
N LEU A 103 -18.70 10.00 5.38
CA LEU A 103 -19.84 10.56 4.62
C LEU A 103 -20.12 9.77 3.33
N SER A 104 -19.09 9.19 2.70
CA SER A 104 -19.22 8.29 1.55
C SER A 104 -17.93 7.47 1.35
N MET A 105 -17.88 6.61 0.32
CA MET A 105 -16.62 5.97 -0.11
C MET A 105 -15.55 6.99 -0.50
N ASN A 106 -15.95 8.21 -0.89
CA ASN A 106 -15.08 9.23 -1.47
C ASN A 106 -14.83 10.42 -0.53
N HIS A 107 -15.56 10.54 0.58
CA HIS A 107 -15.49 11.69 1.48
C HIS A 107 -15.43 11.24 2.93
N VAL A 108 -14.51 11.83 3.68
CA VAL A 108 -14.44 11.70 5.14
C VAL A 108 -14.68 13.06 5.75
N SER A 109 -15.55 13.11 6.75
CA SER A 109 -15.72 14.26 7.62
C SER A 109 -15.10 13.94 8.97
N VAL A 110 -14.29 14.86 9.49
CA VAL A 110 -13.79 14.82 10.85
C VAL A 110 -14.37 16.01 11.59
N GLN A 111 -14.96 15.77 12.75
CA GLN A 111 -15.50 16.78 13.62
C GLN A 111 -14.74 16.78 14.94
N SER A 112 -14.54 17.94 15.55
CA SER A 112 -13.97 18.04 16.89
C SER A 112 -14.45 19.31 17.60
N VAL A 113 -14.45 19.29 18.94
CA VAL A 113 -14.66 20.47 19.76
C VAL A 113 -13.30 20.92 20.28
N VAL A 114 -12.94 22.16 19.95
CA VAL A 114 -11.73 22.81 20.41
C VAL A 114 -12.07 23.64 21.63
N HIS A 115 -11.28 23.43 22.67
CA HIS A 115 -11.38 24.13 23.94
C HIS A 115 -10.47 25.37 23.89
N ASP A 116 -10.83 26.41 24.62
CA ASP A 116 -9.97 27.55 24.81
C ASP A 116 -8.78 27.21 25.70
N MET A 117 -7.88 28.18 25.87
CA MET A 117 -6.72 28.06 26.75
C MET A 117 -7.07 27.80 28.24
N PHE A 118 -8.33 27.97 28.64
CA PHE A 118 -8.82 27.72 29.99
C PHE A 118 -9.57 26.40 30.12
N GLY A 119 -9.71 25.63 29.03
CA GLY A 119 -10.38 24.33 29.00
C GLY A 119 -11.88 24.39 28.71
N GLU A 120 -12.43 25.56 28.37
CA GLU A 120 -13.85 25.71 28.03
C GLU A 120 -14.09 25.45 26.53
N PRO A 121 -15.13 24.70 26.13
CA PRO A 121 -15.41 24.44 24.71
C PRO A 121 -15.89 25.71 24.01
N VAL A 122 -15.12 26.22 23.06
CA VAL A 122 -15.40 27.49 22.37
C VAL A 122 -15.70 27.34 20.89
N LEU A 123 -15.18 26.29 20.26
CA LEU A 123 -15.25 26.12 18.81
C LEU A 123 -15.59 24.69 18.44
N TRP A 124 -16.50 24.54 17.49
CA TRP A 124 -16.72 23.30 16.75
C TRP A 124 -16.02 23.41 15.40
N VAL A 125 -15.25 22.37 15.08
CA VAL A 125 -14.49 22.27 13.84
C VAL A 125 -15.01 21.09 13.07
N LYS A 126 -15.31 21.30 11.79
CA LYS A 126 -15.59 20.23 10.84
C LYS A 126 -14.66 20.35 9.66
N ALA A 127 -13.89 19.31 9.39
CA ALA A 127 -13.00 19.23 8.24
C ALA A 127 -13.41 18.08 7.33
N GLU A 128 -13.64 18.38 6.06
CA GLU A 128 -13.94 17.38 5.05
C GLU A 128 -12.78 17.22 4.07
N LYS A 129 -12.51 15.97 3.66
CA LYS A 129 -11.49 15.64 2.65
C LYS A 129 -11.97 14.56 1.68
N THR A 130 -11.63 14.72 0.40
CA THR A 130 -11.84 13.71 -0.63
C THR A 130 -10.80 12.58 -0.53
N ARG A 131 -11.23 11.34 -0.78
CA ARG A 131 -10.38 10.14 -0.78
C ARG A 131 -9.74 9.87 -2.15
N ASP A 132 -9.30 10.91 -2.85
CA ASP A 132 -8.81 10.79 -4.23
C ASP A 132 -7.60 9.88 -4.39
N VAL A 133 -6.69 9.90 -3.41
CA VAL A 133 -5.52 9.00 -3.35
C VAL A 133 -5.95 7.54 -3.22
N TYR A 134 -6.98 7.26 -2.41
CA TYR A 134 -7.48 5.90 -2.20
C TYR A 134 -8.13 5.34 -3.47
N LEU A 135 -8.92 6.15 -4.18
CA LEU A 135 -9.56 5.74 -5.44
C LEU A 135 -8.54 5.48 -6.54
N LYS A 136 -7.57 6.38 -6.71
CA LYS A 136 -6.45 6.16 -7.64
C LYS A 136 -5.64 4.93 -7.26
N GLY A 137 -5.40 4.72 -5.96
CA GLY A 137 -4.73 3.52 -5.43
C GLY A 137 -5.45 2.23 -5.82
N ARG A 138 -6.79 2.19 -5.72
CA ARG A 138 -7.58 1.03 -6.16
C ARG A 138 -7.45 0.75 -7.66
N GLN A 139 -7.48 1.79 -8.50
CA GLN A 139 -7.26 1.62 -9.95
C GLN A 139 -5.86 1.09 -10.24
N THR A 140 -4.83 1.62 -9.58
CA THR A 140 -3.45 1.14 -9.71
C THR A 140 -3.33 -0.33 -9.32
N MET A 141 -3.97 -0.76 -8.22
CA MET A 141 -3.98 -2.18 -7.82
C MET A 141 -4.58 -3.08 -8.90
N PHE A 142 -5.70 -2.67 -9.50
CA PHE A 142 -6.33 -3.44 -10.58
C PHE A 142 -5.42 -3.54 -11.82
N VAL A 143 -4.80 -2.44 -12.22
CA VAL A 143 -3.86 -2.42 -13.35
C VAL A 143 -2.63 -3.29 -13.07
N MET A 144 -2.05 -3.20 -11.87
CA MET A 144 -0.93 -4.05 -11.47
C MET A 144 -1.33 -5.54 -11.48
N ALA A 145 -2.49 -5.89 -10.94
CA ALA A 145 -2.99 -7.27 -10.96
C ALA A 145 -3.19 -7.78 -12.40
N ALA A 146 -3.76 -6.95 -13.29
CA ALA A 146 -3.94 -7.29 -14.70
C ALA A 146 -2.59 -7.49 -15.42
N MET A 147 -1.62 -6.61 -15.21
CA MET A 147 -0.26 -6.76 -15.77
C MET A 147 0.42 -8.03 -15.27
N LEU A 148 0.27 -8.36 -13.99
CA LEU A 148 0.84 -9.56 -13.38
C LEU A 148 0.19 -10.83 -13.95
N LEU A 149 -1.13 -10.83 -14.14
CA LEU A 149 -1.84 -11.92 -14.82
C LEU A 149 -1.36 -12.12 -16.26
N VAL A 150 -1.19 -11.04 -17.03
CA VAL A 150 -0.66 -11.12 -18.40
C VAL A 150 0.75 -11.69 -18.40
N LEU A 151 1.61 -11.25 -17.48
CA LEU A 151 2.98 -11.78 -17.35
C LEU A 151 2.99 -13.27 -17.02
N ILE A 152 2.13 -13.72 -16.10
CA ILE A 152 1.99 -15.15 -15.76
C ILE A 152 1.59 -15.95 -16.99
N LEU A 153 0.59 -15.49 -17.74
CA LEU A 153 0.14 -16.18 -18.95
C LEU A 153 1.23 -16.25 -20.02
N LEU A 154 1.99 -15.17 -20.23
CA LEU A 154 3.10 -15.14 -21.17
C LEU A 154 4.22 -16.11 -20.77
N VAL A 155 4.62 -16.11 -19.51
CA VAL A 155 5.65 -17.03 -19.00
C VAL A 155 5.17 -18.48 -19.10
N ASN A 156 3.92 -18.76 -18.76
CA ASN A 156 3.35 -20.09 -18.86
C ASN A 156 3.31 -20.58 -20.32
N ALA A 157 2.87 -19.73 -21.25
CA ALA A 157 2.87 -20.03 -22.68
C ALA A 157 4.29 -20.28 -23.22
N ALA A 158 5.27 -19.47 -22.78
CA ALA A 158 6.67 -19.65 -23.16
C ALA A 158 7.24 -20.98 -22.65
N ILE A 159 7.00 -21.32 -21.38
CA ILE A 159 7.42 -22.61 -20.79
C ILE A 159 6.75 -23.77 -21.51
N MET A 160 5.43 -23.71 -21.75
CA MET A 160 4.70 -24.76 -22.45
C MET A 160 5.22 -24.96 -23.87
N SER A 161 5.49 -23.87 -24.60
CA SER A 161 6.10 -23.93 -25.93
C SER A 161 7.51 -24.53 -25.90
N PHE A 162 8.32 -24.18 -24.89
CA PHE A 162 9.67 -24.72 -24.72
C PHE A 162 9.64 -26.23 -24.47
N ILE A 163 8.84 -26.67 -23.48
CA ILE A 163 8.70 -28.10 -23.13
C ILE A 163 8.19 -28.91 -24.33
N ASN A 164 7.16 -28.40 -25.03
CA ASN A 164 6.56 -29.12 -26.14
C ASN A 164 7.58 -29.35 -27.26
N LYS A 165 8.36 -28.31 -27.60
CA LYS A 165 9.34 -28.37 -28.69
C LYS A 165 10.61 -29.16 -28.34
N HIS A 166 11.13 -29.00 -27.13
CA HIS A 166 12.45 -29.56 -26.76
C HIS A 166 12.37 -30.93 -26.08
N VAL A 167 11.25 -31.26 -25.44
CA VAL A 167 11.09 -32.50 -24.68
C VAL A 167 10.01 -33.39 -25.32
N VAL A 168 8.76 -32.92 -25.36
CA VAL A 168 7.61 -33.75 -25.76
C VAL A 168 7.72 -34.23 -27.20
N TYR A 169 8.04 -33.32 -28.13
CA TYR A 169 8.20 -33.68 -29.55
C TYR A 169 9.32 -34.71 -29.76
N ARG A 170 10.47 -34.55 -29.08
CA ARG A 170 11.60 -35.50 -29.19
C ARG A 170 11.25 -36.87 -28.62
N LEU A 171 10.56 -36.92 -27.48
CA LEU A 171 10.06 -38.18 -26.93
C LEU A 171 9.03 -38.86 -27.85
N GLN A 172 8.09 -38.10 -28.42
CA GLN A 172 7.11 -38.63 -29.36
C GLN A 172 7.78 -39.22 -30.60
N LYS A 173 8.77 -38.50 -31.16
CA LYS A 173 9.55 -38.98 -32.31
C LYS A 173 10.31 -40.25 -31.97
N LEU A 174 11.01 -40.28 -30.84
CA LEU A 174 11.75 -41.45 -30.38
C LEU A 174 10.83 -42.68 -30.21
N VAL A 175 9.64 -42.51 -29.61
CA VAL A 175 8.64 -43.58 -29.50
C VAL A 175 8.16 -44.05 -30.87
N HIS A 176 7.94 -43.13 -31.82
CA HIS A 176 7.56 -43.48 -33.19
C HIS A 176 8.66 -44.30 -33.89
N ASP A 177 9.91 -43.86 -33.82
CA ASP A 177 11.06 -44.54 -34.42
C ASP A 177 11.25 -45.94 -33.81
N MET A 178 11.12 -46.10 -32.49
CA MET A 178 11.17 -47.41 -31.82
C MET A 178 10.06 -48.37 -32.30
N LYS A 179 8.82 -47.86 -32.46
CA LYS A 179 7.70 -48.67 -32.97
C LYS A 179 7.94 -49.13 -34.41
N ALA A 180 8.49 -48.25 -35.25
CA ALA A 180 8.82 -48.59 -36.63
C ALA A 180 9.86 -49.73 -36.68
N ILE A 181 10.97 -49.61 -35.95
CA ILE A 181 12.01 -50.65 -35.86
C ILE A 181 11.42 -51.98 -35.37
N SER A 182 10.59 -51.93 -34.32
CA SER A 182 9.93 -53.13 -33.79
C SER A 182 8.99 -53.79 -34.81
N SER A 183 8.31 -53.01 -35.65
CA SER A 183 7.37 -53.53 -36.64
C SER A 183 8.06 -54.13 -37.88
N GLU A 184 9.19 -53.57 -38.28
CA GLU A 184 9.99 -54.05 -39.41
C GLU A 184 10.84 -55.29 -39.05
N GLN A 185 10.95 -55.62 -37.75
CA GLN A 185 11.80 -56.69 -37.22
C GLN A 185 13.27 -56.61 -37.67
N ASN A 186 13.72 -55.43 -38.07
CA ASN A 186 15.06 -55.19 -38.57
C ASN A 186 15.94 -54.60 -37.46
N LEU A 187 16.70 -55.47 -36.80
CA LEU A 187 17.56 -55.07 -35.67
C LEU A 187 18.77 -54.23 -36.09
N SER A 188 19.05 -54.04 -37.39
CA SER A 188 20.15 -53.19 -37.85
C SER A 188 19.79 -51.71 -37.91
N LEU A 189 18.49 -51.36 -37.81
CA LEU A 189 18.04 -49.98 -37.75
C LEU A 189 18.39 -49.33 -36.40
N ARG A 190 18.60 -48.02 -36.40
CA ARG A 190 18.98 -47.22 -35.23
C ARG A 190 18.15 -45.95 -35.14
N VAL A 191 17.86 -45.51 -33.92
CA VAL A 191 17.23 -44.21 -33.70
C VAL A 191 18.27 -43.11 -33.87
N LYS A 192 17.88 -41.98 -34.47
CA LYS A 192 18.79 -40.85 -34.67
C LYS A 192 19.01 -40.13 -33.34
N VAL A 193 20.24 -40.11 -32.85
CA VAL A 193 20.59 -39.32 -31.66
C VAL A 193 20.58 -37.84 -32.02
N THR A 194 19.80 -37.05 -31.29
CA THR A 194 19.67 -35.59 -31.44
C THR A 194 19.88 -34.92 -30.11
N GLY A 195 20.63 -33.82 -30.06
CA GLY A 195 20.87 -33.07 -28.82
C GLY A 195 22.01 -33.60 -27.95
N MET A 196 22.13 -33.01 -26.76
CA MET A 196 23.19 -33.29 -25.77
C MET A 196 22.64 -33.38 -24.33
N ASP A 197 21.34 -33.61 -24.19
CA ASP A 197 20.62 -33.70 -22.90
C ASP A 197 20.23 -35.15 -22.56
N GLU A 198 19.46 -35.33 -21.48
CA GLU A 198 19.05 -36.65 -20.96
C GLU A 198 18.25 -37.45 -22.00
N VAL A 199 17.51 -36.79 -22.89
CA VAL A 199 16.80 -37.45 -24.00
C VAL A 199 17.81 -38.01 -25.02
N ALA A 200 18.90 -37.28 -25.30
CA ALA A 200 19.96 -37.76 -26.17
C ALA A 200 20.73 -38.94 -25.57
N GLU A 201 20.91 -38.96 -24.24
CA GLU A 201 21.49 -40.09 -23.52
C GLU A 201 20.59 -41.34 -23.63
N LEU A 202 19.27 -41.17 -23.47
CA LEU A 202 18.30 -42.26 -23.66
C LEU A 202 18.34 -42.84 -25.09
N GLU A 203 18.43 -41.99 -26.11
CA GLU A 203 18.58 -42.42 -27.51
C GLU A 203 19.86 -43.27 -27.72
N LYS A 204 20.98 -42.90 -27.07
CA LYS A 204 22.23 -43.66 -27.13
C LYS A 204 22.12 -45.01 -26.44
N GLU A 205 21.52 -45.05 -25.24
CA GLU A 205 21.33 -46.31 -24.50
C GLU A 205 20.40 -47.28 -25.24
N PHE A 206 19.34 -46.78 -25.89
CA PHE A 206 18.51 -47.61 -26.75
C PHE A 206 19.31 -48.23 -27.91
N ASN A 207 20.14 -47.44 -28.59
CA ASN A 207 20.98 -47.95 -29.67
C ASN A 207 22.00 -49.01 -29.19
N LYS A 208 22.57 -48.86 -27.99
CA LYS A 208 23.45 -49.88 -27.37
C LYS A 208 22.71 -51.19 -27.10
N MET A 209 21.48 -51.11 -26.61
CA MET A 209 20.61 -52.27 -26.41
C MET A 209 20.35 -53.00 -27.74
N MET A 210 20.09 -52.24 -28.82
CA MET A 210 19.87 -52.84 -30.14
C MET A 210 21.09 -53.57 -30.68
N VAL A 211 22.29 -53.02 -30.51
CA VAL A 211 23.55 -53.71 -30.86
C VAL A 211 23.67 -55.05 -30.13
N SER A 212 23.27 -55.10 -28.85
CA SER A 212 23.34 -56.31 -28.04
C SER A 212 22.32 -57.37 -28.45
N LEU A 213 21.12 -56.95 -28.85
CA LEU A 213 20.08 -57.83 -29.39
C LEU A 213 20.47 -58.41 -30.76
N GLU A 214 21.01 -57.59 -31.66
CA GLU A 214 21.50 -58.01 -32.98
C GLU A 214 22.61 -59.06 -32.85
N ALA A 215 23.63 -58.78 -32.02
CA ALA A 215 24.71 -59.74 -31.74
C ALA A 215 24.19 -61.05 -31.12
N SER A 216 23.15 -60.99 -30.30
CA SER A 216 22.53 -62.18 -29.71
C SER A 216 21.78 -63.02 -30.76
N GLN A 217 21.05 -62.38 -31.68
CA GLN A 217 20.39 -63.06 -32.80
C GLN A 217 21.41 -63.71 -33.74
N ASP A 218 22.50 -63.01 -34.09
CA ASP A 218 23.56 -63.54 -34.96
C ASP A 218 24.26 -64.76 -34.35
N LYS A 219 24.46 -64.75 -33.04
CA LYS A 219 25.03 -65.89 -32.31
C LYS A 219 24.10 -67.11 -32.32
N VAL A 220 22.78 -66.89 -32.24
CA VAL A 220 21.79 -67.97 -32.38
C VAL A 220 21.75 -68.49 -33.82
N ARG A 221 21.76 -67.59 -34.82
CA ARG A 221 21.72 -67.95 -36.24
C ARG A 221 22.97 -68.72 -36.69
N SER A 222 24.15 -68.30 -36.26
CA SER A 222 25.42 -68.96 -36.57
C SER A 222 25.51 -70.38 -35.98
N LYS A 223 24.98 -70.60 -34.77
CA LYS A 223 24.84 -71.95 -34.19
C LYS A 223 23.89 -72.84 -34.99
N LEU A 224 22.77 -72.32 -35.47
CA LEU A 224 21.81 -73.07 -36.28
C LEU A 224 22.38 -73.48 -37.64
N THR A 225 23.24 -72.64 -38.25
CA THR A 225 23.93 -72.98 -39.51
C THR A 225 25.06 -73.99 -39.36
N TRP A 226 25.60 -74.19 -38.15
CA TRP A 226 26.68 -75.16 -37.90
C TRP A 226 26.17 -76.59 -37.61
N ILE A 227 24.87 -76.74 -37.28
CA ILE A 227 24.24 -78.03 -36.93
C ILE A 227 23.63 -78.72 -38.18
N ARG A 228 23.69 -78.09 -39.35
CA ARG A 228 23.17 -78.61 -40.62
C ARG A 228 24.31 -78.96 -41.57
#